data_AF-A0A2V2DBP9-F1
#
_entry.id   AF-A0A2V2DBP9-F1
#
_cell.length_a   1.000
_cell.length_b   1.000
_cell.length_c   1.000
_cell.angle_alpha   90.00
_cell.angle_beta   90.00
_cell.angle_gamma   90.00
#
_symmetry.space_group_name_H-M   'P 1'
#
loop_
_entity.id
_entity.type
_entity.pdbx_description
1 polymer ?
#
loop_
_entity_poly.entity_id
_entity_poly.type
_entity_poly.pdbx_seq_one_letter_code
_entity_poly.pdbx_strand_id
1 'polypeptide(L)'
;MNAVRFFTLIAISALSLSATRAADWTLHYDAPASGSSAQSIQIQWETAVGSETSDGYWFTGSEYTSENAMKGWLAEYENDNFSFGSTDGRETDSGTVYDTLFLNLNSDITFGGLTFLGHAWDNSARINANRHNITVNGDIIRDASSYNGFINNVNILTVKNNIDVQGSNFAITGNKMIVNGNVLSTKGGANLYLSISGLSESGSDSAANTFENPGVVINGYASNISVQAKPTNSDNYTQIGGLTNNASIKREAPANAGSNDYVSYFILTNAQDYSTGADISESNGNVWTSTSGKLAIIMNGTASQSFTNSRLQFQGGLQIMGGTLRVNFNQNGSYYNYKRDAAKLIDVTFVTQDGGSTRTAFSHGNLQMLGGTFASTEGSSSYGAFRFTNIIYTSGTVSLRLESATQMDSLDLTSYYNRVADTTTGEEVVTYELVEGGAISFAEGAGKFSFNFEGDLTWLIDSEDGSFDINGGLGAKIVAWDSGKGAGLSGDNFSANIFESAGDAYRAEFAIGDDGLYVKYVAVPEAAEVAAILGALALAAAALRRRNRN
;
A
#
# COMPACT_ATOMS: atom_id res chain seq x y z
N MET A 1 45.28 57.30 49.57
CA MET A 1 45.31 57.86 48.21
C MET A 1 45.80 56.77 47.26
N ASN A 2 45.02 56.51 46.19
CA ASN A 2 45.26 55.58 45.07
C ASN A 2 45.35 54.08 45.45
N ALA A 3 44.34 53.27 45.15
CA ALA A 3 43.95 52.69 43.85
C ALA A 3 44.63 51.33 43.64
N VAL A 4 43.85 50.26 43.50
CA VAL A 4 43.87 49.28 42.40
C VAL A 4 42.66 48.34 42.64
N ARG A 5 41.60 48.52 41.85
CA ARG A 5 40.56 47.51 41.64
C ARG A 5 41.03 46.63 40.49
N PHE A 6 41.14 45.33 40.74
CA PHE A 6 41.30 44.32 39.69
C PHE A 6 40.01 44.26 38.87
N PHE A 7 40.09 44.67 37.61
CA PHE A 7 39.13 44.29 36.57
C PHE A 7 39.74 43.14 35.79
N THR A 8 39.13 41.96 35.91
CA THR A 8 39.39 40.82 35.03
C THR A 8 38.77 41.12 33.69
N LEU A 9 39.61 41.34 32.68
CA LEU A 9 39.23 41.44 31.28
C LEU A 9 38.94 40.01 30.80
N ILE A 10 37.66 39.61 30.75
CA ILE A 10 37.26 38.42 29.98
C ILE A 10 37.19 38.87 28.53
N ALA A 11 38.22 38.49 27.77
CA ALA A 11 38.17 38.52 26.31
C ALA A 11 37.10 37.52 25.86
N ILE A 12 35.91 38.03 25.53
CA ILE A 12 34.97 37.33 24.66
C ILE A 12 35.59 37.39 23.27
N SER A 13 36.45 36.42 22.95
CA SER A 13 36.75 36.09 21.57
C SER A 13 35.47 35.48 21.00
N ALA A 14 34.78 36.27 20.17
CA ALA A 14 33.77 35.79 19.26
C ALA A 14 34.41 34.73 18.34
N LEU A 15 34.33 33.46 18.75
CA LEU A 15 34.30 32.35 17.80
C LEU A 15 32.95 32.46 17.11
N SER A 16 32.90 33.28 16.06
CA SER A 16 31.91 33.09 15.00
C SER A 16 32.14 31.68 14.47
N LEU A 17 31.33 30.71 14.92
CA LEU A 17 31.03 29.56 14.08
C LEU A 17 30.42 30.17 12.82
N SER A 18 31.24 30.33 11.79
CA SER A 18 30.75 30.43 10.43
C SER A 18 30.02 29.11 10.20
N ALA A 19 28.69 29.11 10.37
CA ALA A 19 27.86 28.15 9.68
C ALA A 19 28.18 28.36 8.20
N THR A 20 29.03 27.50 7.64
CA THR A 20 29.23 27.40 6.20
C THR A 20 27.85 27.23 5.62
N ARG A 21 27.36 28.25 4.91
CA ARG A 21 26.07 28.15 4.22
C ARG A 21 26.22 27.02 3.22
N ALA A 22 25.30 26.07 3.25
CA ALA A 22 25.17 25.07 2.20
C ALA A 22 25.22 25.78 0.83
N ALA A 23 26.09 25.31 -0.06
CA ALA A 23 26.14 25.79 -1.42
C ALA A 23 25.19 24.96 -2.30
N ASP A 24 24.57 25.60 -3.28
CA ASP A 24 23.79 24.91 -4.30
C ASP A 24 24.71 24.66 -5.51
N TRP A 25 24.92 23.40 -5.85
CA TRP A 25 25.69 22.98 -7.01
C TRP A 25 24.75 22.57 -8.13
N THR A 26 24.93 23.14 -9.31
CA THR A 26 24.21 22.73 -10.52
C THR A 26 25.22 22.29 -11.57
N LEU A 27 25.17 21.01 -11.95
CA LEU A 27 25.82 20.56 -13.18
C LEU A 27 24.90 20.88 -14.36
N HIS A 28 25.28 21.92 -15.11
CA HIS A 28 24.74 22.19 -16.43
C HIS A 28 25.71 21.64 -17.48
N TYR A 29 25.20 20.82 -18.41
CA TYR A 29 25.97 20.35 -19.55
C TYR A 29 25.48 21.04 -20.83
N ASP A 30 26.38 21.79 -21.46
CA ASP A 30 26.22 22.32 -22.82
C ASP A 30 27.01 21.42 -23.80
N ALA A 31 26.34 20.58 -24.58
CA ALA A 31 27.01 19.77 -25.61
C ALA A 31 27.56 20.65 -26.75
N PRO A 32 28.74 20.33 -27.32
CA PRO A 32 29.18 20.94 -28.57
C PRO A 32 28.19 20.61 -29.71
N ALA A 33 27.93 21.57 -30.59
CA ALA A 33 26.91 21.58 -31.66
C ALA A 33 26.99 20.48 -32.75
N SER A 34 27.74 19.38 -32.57
CA SER A 34 27.97 18.38 -33.61
C SER A 34 27.24 17.04 -33.38
N GLY A 35 26.23 16.77 -34.21
CA GLY A 35 25.49 15.49 -34.27
C GLY A 35 23.97 15.67 -34.18
N SER A 36 23.21 14.87 -34.96
CA SER A 36 21.75 14.95 -35.08
C SER A 36 20.98 14.02 -34.12
N SER A 37 21.65 13.41 -33.15
CA SER A 37 21.09 12.38 -32.26
C SER A 37 21.42 12.63 -30.79
N ALA A 38 20.50 12.26 -29.89
CA ALA A 38 20.71 12.31 -28.45
C ALA A 38 21.91 11.45 -28.03
N GLN A 39 22.75 11.98 -27.16
CA GLN A 39 23.93 11.30 -26.61
C GLN A 39 23.70 10.87 -25.16
N SER A 40 24.48 9.88 -24.74
CA SER A 40 24.57 9.43 -23.35
C SER A 40 25.91 9.87 -22.77
N ILE A 41 25.88 10.79 -21.82
CA ILE A 41 27.08 11.36 -21.20
C ILE A 41 27.35 10.60 -19.91
N GLN A 42 28.53 9.97 -19.84
CA GLN A 42 28.97 9.23 -18.67
C GLN A 42 29.88 10.10 -17.82
N ILE A 43 29.49 10.29 -16.57
CA ILE A 43 30.22 11.05 -15.57
C ILE A 43 30.62 10.10 -14.45
N GLN A 44 31.92 9.99 -14.20
CA GLN A 44 32.44 9.18 -13.09
C GLN A 44 32.56 10.06 -11.85
N TRP A 45 31.84 9.72 -10.79
CA TRP A 45 32.08 10.30 -9.47
C TRP A 45 33.34 9.68 -8.89
N GLU A 46 34.24 10.53 -8.40
CA GLU A 46 35.46 10.11 -7.71
C GLU A 46 35.64 10.90 -6.42
N THR A 47 35.70 10.21 -5.28
CA THR A 47 35.97 10.81 -3.96
C THR A 47 37.41 11.32 -3.79
N ALA A 48 38.30 11.04 -4.76
CA ALA A 48 39.73 11.25 -4.63
C ALA A 48 40.31 12.44 -5.43
N VAL A 49 39.48 13.37 -5.94
CA VAL A 49 39.97 14.40 -6.88
C VAL A 49 39.74 15.82 -6.36
N GLY A 50 40.75 16.37 -5.67
CA GLY A 50 40.95 17.81 -5.51
C GLY A 50 41.28 18.28 -4.08
N SER A 51 42.47 18.86 -3.90
CA SER A 51 42.82 19.69 -2.74
C SER A 51 42.46 21.15 -3.00
N GLU A 52 42.34 22.00 -1.97
CA GLU A 52 42.03 23.45 -2.09
C GLU A 52 42.90 24.22 -3.10
N THR A 53 44.07 23.69 -3.44
CA THR A 53 45.06 24.29 -4.35
C THR A 53 45.01 23.80 -5.80
N SER A 54 44.14 22.83 -6.14
CA SER A 54 43.99 22.40 -7.53
C SER A 54 42.88 23.19 -8.20
N ASP A 55 43.23 24.11 -9.10
CA ASP A 55 42.33 24.65 -10.12
C ASP A 55 41.95 23.50 -11.07
N GLY A 56 41.03 22.65 -10.61
CA GLY A 56 40.74 21.35 -11.21
C GLY A 56 39.38 21.34 -11.89
N TYR A 57 39.40 21.43 -13.22
CA TYR A 57 38.29 21.01 -14.09
C TYR A 57 38.61 19.62 -14.63
N TRP A 58 38.11 18.50 -14.09
CA TRP A 58 38.31 17.21 -14.77
C TRP A 58 37.15 16.21 -14.61
N PHE A 59 36.55 15.83 -15.76
CA PHE A 59 36.04 14.49 -16.01
C PHE A 59 36.90 13.81 -17.08
N THR A 60 37.07 12.49 -16.99
CA THR A 60 37.54 11.65 -18.09
C THR A 60 36.34 10.99 -18.76
N GLY A 61 35.69 11.71 -19.67
CA GLY A 61 34.83 11.10 -20.68
C GLY A 61 35.69 10.55 -21.82
N SER A 62 35.40 9.36 -22.34
CA SER A 62 36.28 8.66 -23.27
C SER A 62 36.43 9.31 -24.67
N GLU A 63 35.64 10.33 -25.03
CA GLU A 63 35.54 10.75 -26.45
C GLU A 63 35.47 12.27 -26.79
N TYR A 64 35.40 13.24 -25.87
CA TYR A 64 35.21 14.65 -26.28
C TYR A 64 36.01 15.71 -25.50
N THR A 65 36.31 16.82 -26.21
CA THR A 65 37.31 17.86 -25.93
C THR A 65 36.90 18.89 -24.86
N SER A 66 37.69 18.97 -23.78
CA SER A 66 38.14 20.14 -22.98
C SER A 66 37.21 21.24 -22.42
N GLU A 67 35.88 21.28 -22.59
CA GLU A 67 35.12 22.49 -22.17
C GLU A 67 34.09 22.39 -21.03
N ASN A 68 33.88 21.25 -20.36
CA ASN A 68 32.89 21.16 -19.26
C ASN A 68 33.42 20.32 -18.09
N ALA A 69 33.51 20.87 -16.87
CA ALA A 69 33.92 20.07 -15.70
C ALA A 69 33.34 20.52 -14.35
N MET A 70 33.35 19.59 -13.39
CA MET A 70 32.91 19.78 -12.00
C MET A 70 34.09 19.72 -11.02
N LYS A 71 34.03 20.53 -9.97
CA LYS A 71 34.95 20.49 -8.84
C LYS A 71 34.59 19.28 -7.94
N GLY A 72 35.59 18.58 -7.42
CA GLY A 72 35.39 17.42 -6.55
C GLY A 72 34.60 17.74 -5.27
N TRP A 73 33.89 16.73 -4.76
CA TRP A 73 33.08 16.83 -3.54
C TRP A 73 33.88 16.36 -2.32
N LEU A 74 34.16 17.26 -1.39
CA LEU A 74 34.77 16.96 -0.09
C LEU A 74 33.70 16.60 0.93
N ALA A 75 34.07 15.82 1.96
CA ALA A 75 33.19 15.43 3.06
C ALA A 75 32.62 16.63 3.88
N GLU A 76 33.15 17.83 3.70
CA GLU A 76 32.59 19.06 4.28
C GLU A 76 31.33 19.57 3.55
N TYR A 77 31.05 19.07 2.33
CA TYR A 77 29.91 19.46 1.51
C TYR A 77 28.69 18.55 1.69
N GLU A 78 28.65 17.64 2.67
CA GLU A 78 27.51 16.75 2.93
C GLU A 78 26.17 17.47 3.20
N ASN A 79 26.20 18.79 3.41
CA ASN A 79 25.03 19.64 3.57
C ASN A 79 24.66 20.45 2.31
N ASP A 80 25.46 20.36 1.25
CA ASP A 80 25.24 21.10 0.01
C ASP A 80 24.16 20.45 -0.85
N ASN A 81 23.36 21.27 -1.54
CA ASN A 81 22.36 20.75 -2.47
C ASN A 81 23.00 20.50 -3.83
N PHE A 82 22.60 19.41 -4.47
CA PHE A 82 23.14 18.98 -5.74
C PHE A 82 22.04 18.85 -6.77
N SER A 83 22.14 19.58 -7.88
CA SER A 83 21.23 19.50 -9.01
C SER A 83 21.98 19.05 -10.25
N PHE A 84 21.44 18.10 -11.01
CA PHE A 84 22.07 17.65 -12.25
C PHE A 84 21.04 17.15 -13.27
N GLY A 85 21.37 17.35 -14.55
CA GLY A 85 20.56 16.98 -15.71
C GLY A 85 20.79 17.99 -16.84
N SER A 86 20.32 17.67 -18.04
CA SER A 86 20.33 18.64 -19.15
C SER A 86 19.01 19.41 -19.15
N THR A 87 19.05 20.70 -18.84
CA THR A 87 17.88 21.59 -18.94
C THR A 87 17.80 22.26 -20.31
N ASP A 88 18.95 22.58 -20.88
CA ASP A 88 19.05 23.24 -22.17
C ASP A 88 19.37 22.20 -23.24
N GLY A 89 18.49 22.13 -24.25
CA GLY A 89 18.69 21.24 -25.39
C GLY A 89 19.68 21.85 -26.37
N ARG A 90 20.44 20.99 -27.04
CA ARG A 90 21.34 21.40 -28.11
C ARG A 90 20.54 21.54 -29.41
N GLU A 91 20.59 22.71 -30.03
CA GLU A 91 20.04 22.91 -31.37
C GLU A 91 20.86 22.15 -32.42
N THR A 92 20.17 21.38 -33.27
CA THR A 92 20.74 20.68 -34.42
C THR A 92 19.99 21.07 -35.69
N ASP A 93 20.54 20.76 -36.87
CA ASP A 93 19.86 20.99 -38.15
C ASP A 93 18.50 20.27 -38.25
N SER A 94 18.27 19.25 -37.42
CA SER A 94 17.03 18.48 -37.29
C SER A 94 16.12 18.92 -36.14
N GLY A 95 16.47 19.98 -35.41
CA GLY A 95 15.76 20.49 -34.23
C GLY A 95 16.53 20.33 -32.93
N THR A 96 15.91 20.69 -31.81
CA THR A 96 16.52 20.60 -30.47
C THR A 96 16.66 19.14 -30.02
N VAL A 97 17.88 18.74 -29.64
CA VAL A 97 18.23 17.42 -29.13
C VAL A 97 18.65 17.54 -27.67
N TYR A 98 18.27 16.55 -26.86
CA TYR A 98 18.54 16.54 -25.43
C TYR A 98 19.32 15.28 -25.03
N ASP A 99 20.32 15.42 -24.16
CA ASP A 99 21.24 14.32 -23.80
C ASP A 99 20.89 13.69 -22.45
N THR A 100 21.07 12.38 -22.31
CA THR A 100 20.94 11.68 -21.02
C THR A 100 22.23 11.77 -20.24
N LEU A 101 22.14 12.12 -18.95
CA LEU A 101 23.28 12.26 -18.06
C LEU A 101 23.34 11.10 -17.06
N PHE A 102 24.49 10.42 -17.01
CA PHE A 102 24.76 9.32 -16.09
C PHE A 102 25.84 9.69 -15.09
N LEU A 103 25.51 9.67 -13.80
CA LEU A 103 26.46 9.79 -12.71
C LEU A 103 26.79 8.41 -12.14
N ASN A 104 28.00 7.91 -12.41
CA ASN A 104 28.48 6.61 -11.96
C ASN A 104 29.24 6.76 -10.64
N LEU A 105 28.74 6.16 -9.56
CA LEU A 105 29.40 6.21 -8.26
C LEU A 105 30.47 5.11 -8.14
N ASN A 106 31.60 5.42 -7.48
CA ASN A 106 32.64 4.47 -7.10
C ASN A 106 32.84 4.36 -5.58
N SER A 107 32.01 5.06 -4.81
CA SER A 107 32.02 5.05 -3.36
C SER A 107 30.65 5.45 -2.83
N ASP A 108 30.44 5.21 -1.53
CA ASP A 108 29.30 5.75 -0.81
C ASP A 108 29.33 7.29 -0.82
N ILE A 109 28.16 7.90 -0.74
CA ILE A 109 28.00 9.35 -0.89
C ILE A 109 26.87 9.91 -0.01
N THR A 110 27.08 11.13 0.47
CA THR A 110 26.06 11.92 1.18
C THR A 110 25.87 13.27 0.48
N PHE A 111 24.61 13.59 0.18
CA PHE A 111 24.17 14.88 -0.35
C PHE A 111 23.39 15.67 0.70
N GLY A 112 23.48 17.01 0.66
CA GLY A 112 22.57 17.88 1.40
C GLY A 112 21.15 17.77 0.85
N GLY A 113 20.97 18.01 -0.43
CA GLY A 113 19.73 17.78 -1.18
C GLY A 113 20.06 17.29 -2.58
N LEU A 114 19.14 16.62 -3.26
CA LEU A 114 19.41 16.02 -4.57
C LEU A 114 18.26 16.31 -5.57
N THR A 115 18.55 17.07 -6.60
CA THR A 115 17.59 17.47 -7.63
C THR A 115 17.95 16.90 -8.99
N PHE A 116 17.00 16.23 -9.61
CA PHE A 116 17.08 15.68 -10.96
C PHE A 116 16.42 16.65 -11.94
N LEU A 117 17.19 17.14 -12.90
CA LEU A 117 16.76 18.03 -13.99
C LEU A 117 16.64 17.23 -15.30
N GLY A 118 16.05 17.80 -16.35
CA GLY A 118 15.85 17.16 -17.65
C GLY A 118 14.80 17.87 -18.49
N HIS A 119 14.50 17.41 -19.71
CA HIS A 119 13.39 17.96 -20.52
C HIS A 119 12.54 16.92 -21.29
N ALA A 120 13.10 15.75 -21.63
CA ALA A 120 12.44 14.77 -22.49
C ALA A 120 12.71 13.32 -22.05
N TRP A 121 11.94 12.35 -22.56
CA TRP A 121 12.11 10.92 -22.22
C TRP A 121 13.56 10.44 -22.44
N ASP A 122 14.16 10.85 -23.56
CA ASP A 122 15.55 10.52 -23.95
C ASP A 122 16.62 11.37 -23.25
N ASN A 123 16.22 12.28 -22.35
CA ASN A 123 17.09 13.11 -21.50
C ASN A 123 16.65 12.97 -20.05
N SER A 124 17.11 11.87 -19.46
CA SER A 124 16.88 11.60 -18.04
C SER A 124 18.17 11.82 -17.26
N ALA A 125 18.07 12.38 -16.06
CA ALA A 125 19.16 12.34 -15.10
C ALA A 125 19.18 10.97 -14.40
N ARG A 126 20.34 10.31 -14.41
CA ARG A 126 20.51 8.94 -13.90
C ARG A 126 21.70 8.88 -12.96
N ILE A 127 21.53 8.29 -11.78
CA ILE A 127 22.65 7.86 -10.93
C ILE A 127 22.79 6.36 -11.06
N ASN A 128 23.97 5.88 -11.42
CA ASN A 128 24.36 4.48 -11.33
C ASN A 128 25.20 4.32 -10.07
N ALA A 129 24.57 3.81 -9.00
CA ALA A 129 25.18 3.73 -7.69
C ALA A 129 26.17 2.56 -7.56
N ASN A 130 26.19 1.59 -8.48
CA ASN A 130 27.15 0.47 -8.49
C ASN A 130 27.27 -0.29 -7.14
N ARG A 131 26.13 -0.44 -6.43
CA ARG A 131 26.03 -1.03 -5.07
C ARG A 131 26.69 -0.21 -3.96
N HIS A 132 26.81 1.09 -4.14
CA HIS A 132 27.15 2.03 -3.09
C HIS A 132 25.89 2.55 -2.37
N ASN A 133 26.10 3.04 -1.15
CA ASN A 133 25.08 3.70 -0.36
C ASN A 133 24.95 5.18 -0.78
N ILE A 134 23.71 5.67 -0.82
CA ILE A 134 23.41 7.08 -1.03
C ILE A 134 22.62 7.58 0.17
N THR A 135 23.13 8.63 0.81
CA THR A 135 22.39 9.36 1.85
C THR A 135 22.04 10.76 1.32
N VAL A 136 20.81 11.20 1.53
CA VAL A 136 20.36 12.57 1.23
C VAL A 136 19.82 13.16 2.53
N ASN A 137 20.45 14.22 3.02
CA ASN A 137 20.12 14.85 4.30
C ASN A 137 18.84 15.68 4.25
N GLY A 138 18.46 16.12 3.06
CA GLY A 138 17.27 16.91 2.74
C GLY A 138 16.36 16.13 1.79
N ASP A 139 15.82 16.84 0.79
CA ASP A 139 14.88 16.26 -0.16
C ASP A 139 15.57 15.67 -1.38
N ILE A 140 14.95 14.64 -1.96
CA ILE A 140 15.14 14.29 -3.36
C ILE A 140 14.02 14.94 -4.17
N ILE A 141 14.37 15.72 -5.17
CA ILE A 141 13.41 16.39 -6.05
C ILE A 141 13.63 15.92 -7.47
N ARG A 142 12.59 15.35 -8.10
CA ARG A 142 12.56 15.23 -9.55
C ARG A 142 11.80 16.43 -10.08
N ASP A 143 12.55 17.39 -10.62
CA ASP A 143 12.02 18.67 -11.05
C ASP A 143 11.02 18.51 -12.20
N ALA A 144 10.11 19.46 -12.32
CA ALA A 144 9.06 19.39 -13.31
C ALA A 144 9.52 19.61 -14.75
N SER A 145 10.72 20.16 -14.95
CA SER A 145 11.41 20.12 -16.24
C SER A 145 11.72 18.68 -16.64
N SER A 146 12.14 17.85 -15.69
CA SER A 146 12.59 16.49 -15.93
C SER A 146 11.46 15.54 -16.29
N TYR A 147 11.62 14.81 -17.38
CA TYR A 147 10.67 13.78 -17.80
C TYR A 147 10.79 12.51 -16.94
N ASN A 148 12.00 12.01 -16.70
CA ASN A 148 12.23 10.87 -15.81
C ASN A 148 13.52 11.09 -15.00
N GLY A 149 13.56 10.58 -13.77
CA GLY A 149 14.79 10.47 -12.98
C GLY A 149 15.03 9.03 -12.52
N PHE A 150 16.30 8.64 -12.39
CA PHE A 150 16.67 7.28 -12.04
C PHE A 150 17.78 7.23 -10.99
N ILE A 151 17.62 6.34 -10.01
CA ILE A 151 18.70 5.87 -9.14
C ILE A 151 18.79 4.36 -9.32
N ASN A 152 19.89 3.90 -9.90
CA ASN A 152 20.07 2.51 -10.29
C ASN A 152 21.10 1.81 -9.41
N ASN A 153 20.83 0.53 -9.10
CA ASN A 153 21.74 -0.37 -8.40
C ASN A 153 22.26 0.21 -7.07
N VAL A 154 21.44 0.93 -6.32
CA VAL A 154 21.83 1.43 -4.99
C VAL A 154 21.85 0.28 -3.99
N ASN A 155 22.84 0.24 -3.10
CA ASN A 155 22.80 -0.72 -2.00
C ASN A 155 21.74 -0.27 -0.99
N ILE A 156 21.96 0.88 -0.34
CA ILE A 156 20.97 1.51 0.54
C ILE A 156 20.80 2.97 0.13
N LEU A 157 19.56 3.36 -0.18
CA LEU A 157 19.17 4.76 -0.31
C LEU A 157 18.52 5.23 0.98
N THR A 158 19.08 6.25 1.64
CA THR A 158 18.49 6.89 2.81
C THR A 158 18.17 8.35 2.49
N VAL A 159 16.90 8.74 2.60
CA VAL A 159 16.43 10.12 2.45
C VAL A 159 15.89 10.58 3.80
N LYS A 160 16.55 11.58 4.38
CA LYS A 160 16.17 12.07 5.72
C LYS A 160 14.94 12.96 5.70
N ASN A 161 14.57 13.54 4.55
CA ASN A 161 13.34 14.30 4.38
C ASN A 161 12.42 13.64 3.33
N ASN A 162 11.95 14.37 2.33
CA ASN A 162 10.94 13.91 1.37
C ASN A 162 11.55 13.48 0.02
N ILE A 163 10.75 12.74 -0.74
CA ILE A 163 10.92 12.61 -2.18
C ILE A 163 9.76 13.34 -2.86
N ASP A 164 10.04 14.39 -3.63
CA ASP A 164 9.05 15.11 -4.42
C ASP A 164 9.23 14.82 -5.92
N VAL A 165 8.20 14.21 -6.53
CA VAL A 165 8.21 13.78 -7.93
C VAL A 165 7.25 14.66 -8.73
N GLN A 166 7.76 15.73 -9.34
CA GLN A 166 6.93 16.80 -9.90
C GLN A 166 6.46 16.53 -11.36
N GLY A 167 5.54 15.62 -11.63
CA GLY A 167 5.08 15.33 -13.03
C GLY A 167 5.15 13.85 -13.43
N SER A 168 6.08 13.45 -14.30
CA SER A 168 6.25 12.06 -14.79
C SER A 168 6.97 11.14 -13.76
N ASN A 169 7.87 10.25 -14.17
CA ASN A 169 8.29 9.10 -13.37
C ASN A 169 9.61 9.30 -12.62
N PHE A 170 9.75 8.65 -11.47
CA PHE A 170 11.02 8.48 -10.78
C PHE A 170 11.22 6.99 -10.48
N ALA A 171 12.36 6.42 -10.85
CA ALA A 171 12.61 5.00 -10.69
C ALA A 171 13.83 4.74 -9.82
N ILE A 172 13.69 3.81 -8.88
CA ILE A 172 14.73 3.43 -7.94
C ILE A 172 14.89 1.91 -7.99
N THR A 173 16.12 1.46 -8.20
CA THR A 173 16.49 0.04 -8.20
C THR A 173 17.64 -0.21 -7.24
N GLY A 174 17.57 -1.28 -6.45
CA GLY A 174 18.54 -1.52 -5.39
C GLY A 174 18.15 -2.59 -4.37
N ASN A 175 18.80 -2.55 -3.20
CA ASN A 175 18.56 -3.51 -2.13
C ASN A 175 17.66 -2.95 -1.02
N LYS A 176 17.84 -1.69 -0.63
CA LYS A 176 17.01 -1.04 0.40
C LYS A 176 16.79 0.44 0.14
N MET A 177 15.61 0.93 0.51
CA MET A 177 15.24 2.34 0.47
C MET A 177 14.56 2.74 1.78
N ILE A 178 15.00 3.85 2.37
CA ILE A 178 14.43 4.43 3.58
C ILE A 178 14.17 5.91 3.33
N VAL A 179 12.93 6.34 3.52
CA VAL A 179 12.50 7.74 3.45
C VAL A 179 11.90 8.10 4.80
N ASN A 180 12.54 9.01 5.52
CA ASN A 180 12.06 9.44 6.82
C ASN A 180 10.87 10.40 6.74
N GLY A 181 10.73 11.12 5.63
CA GLY A 181 9.61 11.99 5.33
C GLY A 181 8.59 11.36 4.39
N ASN A 182 8.00 12.20 3.54
CA ASN A 182 6.89 11.86 2.66
C ASN A 182 7.35 11.56 1.23
N VAL A 183 6.49 10.90 0.46
CA VAL A 183 6.65 10.78 -0.99
C VAL A 183 5.51 11.52 -1.67
N LEU A 184 5.85 12.57 -2.40
CA LEU A 184 4.91 13.56 -2.89
C LEU A 184 4.96 13.65 -4.40
N SER A 185 3.85 14.12 -4.97
CA SER A 185 3.77 14.55 -6.36
C SER A 185 2.93 15.82 -6.42
N THR A 186 3.60 16.93 -6.70
CA THR A 186 2.96 18.26 -6.73
C THR A 186 2.11 18.51 -7.97
N LYS A 187 2.37 17.79 -9.08
CA LYS A 187 1.62 17.95 -10.35
C LYS A 187 0.61 16.83 -10.62
N GLY A 188 0.58 15.78 -9.79
CA GLY A 188 -0.29 14.62 -10.00
C GLY A 188 0.17 13.72 -11.15
N GLY A 189 -0.30 12.47 -11.17
CA GLY A 189 -0.02 11.52 -12.27
C GLY A 189 1.39 10.91 -12.27
N ALA A 190 2.24 11.29 -11.30
CA ALA A 190 3.58 10.74 -11.14
C ALA A 190 3.58 9.29 -10.67
N ASN A 191 4.65 8.57 -11.02
CA ASN A 191 4.90 7.22 -10.55
C ASN A 191 6.28 7.16 -9.89
N LEU A 192 6.34 6.54 -8.72
CA LEU A 192 7.57 6.09 -8.09
C LEU A 192 7.71 4.59 -8.37
N TYR A 193 8.61 4.21 -9.27
CA TYR A 193 8.89 2.82 -9.61
C TYR A 193 9.97 2.25 -8.69
N LEU A 194 9.67 1.13 -8.04
CA LEU A 194 10.52 0.51 -7.03
C LEU A 194 10.83 -0.92 -7.44
N SER A 195 12.06 -1.18 -7.83
CA SER A 195 12.59 -2.53 -8.04
C SER A 195 13.62 -2.82 -6.96
N ILE A 196 13.12 -3.05 -5.75
CA ILE A 196 13.93 -3.24 -4.55
C ILE A 196 13.88 -4.70 -4.12
N SER A 197 15.04 -5.34 -4.09
CA SER A 197 15.18 -6.79 -3.91
C SER A 197 15.44 -7.24 -2.47
N GLY A 198 15.66 -6.31 -1.54
CA GLY A 198 16.17 -6.63 -0.20
C GLY A 198 17.69 -6.83 -0.19
N LEU A 199 18.27 -6.84 1.02
CA LEU A 199 19.68 -7.18 1.19
C LEU A 199 19.83 -8.70 1.05
N SER A 200 20.64 -9.17 0.10
CA SER A 200 20.87 -10.61 -0.10
C SER A 200 21.59 -11.24 1.10
N GLU A 201 21.17 -12.43 1.53
CA GLU A 201 21.72 -13.20 2.67
C GLU A 201 23.21 -13.61 2.55
N SER A 202 23.90 -13.29 1.45
CA SER A 202 25.26 -13.79 1.19
C SER A 202 26.38 -13.11 2.00
N GLY A 203 26.06 -12.19 2.92
CA GLY A 203 27.00 -11.57 3.85
C GLY A 203 26.39 -11.47 5.24
N SER A 204 27.16 -11.88 6.26
CA SER A 204 26.79 -12.31 7.61
C SER A 204 25.96 -11.37 8.52
N ASP A 205 25.36 -10.29 8.00
CA ASP A 205 24.46 -9.37 8.73
C ASP A 205 23.38 -8.75 7.81
N SER A 206 23.05 -9.39 6.69
CA SER A 206 22.06 -8.87 5.72
C SER A 206 20.67 -9.47 5.98
N ALA A 207 19.79 -8.71 6.64
CA ALA A 207 18.41 -9.14 6.88
C ALA A 207 17.62 -9.20 5.55
N ALA A 208 16.96 -10.33 5.31
CA ALA A 208 16.11 -10.56 4.15
C ALA A 208 14.97 -9.53 4.03
N ASN A 209 14.41 -9.38 2.82
CA ASN A 209 13.20 -8.60 2.60
C ASN A 209 12.01 -9.34 3.23
N THR A 210 11.57 -8.90 4.40
CA THR A 210 10.46 -9.52 5.12
C THR A 210 9.49 -8.46 5.63
N PHE A 211 8.39 -8.92 6.23
CA PHE A 211 7.47 -8.05 6.95
C PHE A 211 8.17 -7.24 8.06
N GLU A 212 9.07 -7.87 8.84
CA GLU A 212 9.81 -7.25 9.94
C GLU A 212 10.97 -6.35 9.46
N ASN A 213 11.49 -6.62 8.25
CA ASN A 213 12.53 -5.81 7.62
C ASN A 213 12.17 -5.50 6.16
N PRO A 214 11.26 -4.54 5.93
CA PRO A 214 10.85 -4.18 4.58
C PRO A 214 12.02 -3.63 3.76
N GLY A 215 12.08 -4.03 2.48
CA GLY A 215 13.05 -3.47 1.52
C GLY A 215 12.81 -1.99 1.24
N VAL A 216 11.56 -1.53 1.33
CA VAL A 216 11.20 -0.12 1.21
C VAL A 216 10.49 0.33 2.48
N VAL A 217 10.96 1.43 3.07
CA VAL A 217 10.36 2.06 4.24
C VAL A 217 10.12 3.54 3.94
N ILE A 218 8.86 3.94 3.89
CA ILE A 218 8.42 5.34 3.83
C ILE A 218 7.73 5.65 5.16
N ASN A 219 8.42 6.36 6.05
CA ASN A 219 7.92 6.66 7.40
C ASN A 219 6.78 7.69 7.38
N GLY A 220 6.79 8.61 6.42
CA GLY A 220 5.69 9.54 6.18
C GLY A 220 4.59 8.93 5.30
N TYR A 221 3.84 9.78 4.63
CA TYR A 221 2.75 9.37 3.74
C TYR A 221 3.10 9.56 2.26
N ALA A 222 2.38 8.86 1.38
CA ALA A 222 2.36 9.14 -0.04
C ALA A 222 1.16 10.02 -0.41
N SER A 223 1.37 11.01 -1.29
CA SER A 223 0.32 11.93 -1.75
C SER A 223 0.42 12.19 -3.25
N ASN A 224 -0.70 12.03 -3.97
CA ASN A 224 -0.83 12.32 -5.42
C ASN A 224 0.15 11.55 -6.33
N ILE A 225 0.71 10.44 -5.84
CA ILE A 225 1.71 9.64 -6.52
C ILE A 225 1.32 8.17 -6.53
N SER A 226 1.67 7.45 -7.60
CA SER A 226 1.55 6.01 -7.66
C SER A 226 2.84 5.35 -7.17
N VAL A 227 2.79 4.62 -6.06
CA VAL A 227 3.92 3.81 -5.59
C VAL A 227 3.83 2.44 -6.27
N GLN A 228 4.76 2.15 -7.17
CA GLN A 228 4.75 0.95 -7.99
C GLN A 228 5.87 -0.01 -7.58
N ALA A 229 5.51 -1.15 -7.03
CA ALA A 229 6.47 -2.19 -6.64
C ALA A 229 6.63 -3.23 -7.76
N LYS A 230 7.88 -3.52 -8.12
CA LYS A 230 8.25 -4.52 -9.14
C LYS A 230 9.07 -5.64 -8.51
N PRO A 231 8.45 -6.77 -8.13
CA PRO A 231 9.20 -7.92 -7.62
C PRO A 231 10.03 -8.53 -8.74
N THR A 232 11.28 -8.90 -8.44
CA THR A 232 12.22 -9.41 -9.45
C THR A 232 12.54 -10.89 -9.24
N ASN A 233 12.78 -11.31 -7.99
CA ASN A 233 13.23 -12.66 -7.64
C ASN A 233 12.76 -13.17 -6.26
N SER A 234 11.97 -12.37 -5.54
CA SER A 234 11.38 -12.73 -4.24
C SER A 234 10.14 -11.89 -4.00
N ASP A 235 9.38 -12.22 -2.96
CA ASP A 235 8.39 -11.31 -2.39
C ASP A 235 9.06 -9.98 -2.04
N ASN A 236 8.30 -8.89 -2.14
CA ASN A 236 8.77 -7.58 -1.72
C ASN A 236 7.83 -6.93 -0.71
N TYR A 237 8.42 -6.22 0.24
CA TYR A 237 7.70 -5.56 1.31
C TYR A 237 7.98 -4.06 1.24
N THR A 238 6.90 -3.30 1.05
CA THR A 238 6.91 -1.83 0.97
C THR A 238 6.07 -1.28 2.11
N GLN A 239 6.73 -0.69 3.12
CA GLN A 239 6.06 -0.01 4.21
C GLN A 239 5.82 1.46 3.87
N ILE A 240 4.61 1.95 4.16
CA ILE A 240 4.19 3.34 3.97
C ILE A 240 3.37 3.79 5.18
N GLY A 241 3.68 4.96 5.75
CA GLY A 241 2.94 5.54 6.88
C GLY A 241 1.53 6.03 6.54
N GLY A 242 1.10 5.99 5.28
CA GLY A 242 -0.27 6.28 4.85
C GLY A 242 -0.39 6.72 3.40
N LEU A 243 -1.60 6.66 2.84
CA LEU A 243 -1.91 7.08 1.48
C LEU A 243 -3.00 8.14 1.49
N THR A 244 -2.75 9.29 0.88
CA THR A 244 -3.71 10.41 0.86
C THR A 244 -3.92 11.02 -0.52
N ASN A 245 -5.01 11.76 -0.68
CA ASN A 245 -5.42 12.39 -1.94
C ASN A 245 -5.50 11.36 -3.07
N ASN A 246 -4.73 11.54 -4.16
CA ASN A 246 -4.69 10.62 -5.30
C ASN A 246 -3.50 9.65 -5.26
N ALA A 247 -3.03 9.26 -4.06
CA ALA A 247 -1.95 8.28 -3.94
C ALA A 247 -2.43 6.85 -4.17
N SER A 248 -1.85 6.16 -5.16
CA SER A 248 -2.18 4.77 -5.49
C SER A 248 -1.03 3.83 -5.15
N ILE A 249 -1.36 2.56 -4.91
CA ILE A 249 -0.37 1.48 -4.86
C ILE A 249 -0.57 0.56 -6.05
N LYS A 250 0.55 0.16 -6.66
CA LYS A 250 0.52 -0.73 -7.80
C LYS A 250 1.60 -1.78 -7.72
N ARG A 251 1.29 -2.94 -8.30
CA ARG A 251 2.30 -3.94 -8.63
C ARG A 251 2.57 -3.88 -10.12
N GLU A 252 3.85 -3.82 -10.48
CA GLU A 252 4.30 -4.03 -11.86
C GLU A 252 4.83 -5.46 -11.99
N ALA A 253 4.29 -6.24 -12.93
CA ALA A 253 4.81 -7.58 -13.19
C ALA A 253 6.18 -7.50 -13.88
N PRO A 254 7.11 -8.45 -13.61
CA PRO A 254 8.37 -8.52 -14.34
C PRO A 254 8.14 -8.78 -15.83
N ALA A 255 8.94 -8.16 -16.70
CA ALA A 255 8.79 -8.23 -18.16
C ALA A 255 8.92 -9.66 -18.74
N ASN A 256 9.55 -10.57 -17.99
CA ASN A 256 9.66 -11.98 -18.32
C ASN A 256 8.79 -12.77 -17.31
N ALA A 257 7.54 -13.03 -17.68
CA ALA A 257 6.53 -13.74 -16.88
C ALA A 257 6.82 -15.26 -16.74
N GLY A 258 8.09 -15.65 -16.67
CA GLY A 258 8.49 -17.01 -16.34
C GLY A 258 8.31 -17.24 -14.83
N SER A 259 7.20 -17.87 -14.44
CA SER A 259 6.98 -18.54 -13.14
C SER A 259 7.17 -17.75 -11.83
N ASN A 260 7.27 -16.42 -11.85
CA ASN A 260 7.53 -15.67 -10.62
C ASN A 260 6.22 -15.37 -9.87
N ASP A 261 5.84 -16.28 -8.97
CA ASP A 261 4.69 -16.25 -8.04
C ASP A 261 4.79 -15.18 -6.93
N TYR A 262 5.78 -14.29 -7.00
CA TYR A 262 6.08 -13.38 -5.90
C TYR A 262 4.98 -12.36 -5.63
N VAL A 263 4.79 -12.09 -4.34
CA VAL A 263 3.79 -11.16 -3.82
C VAL A 263 4.45 -9.81 -3.50
N SER A 264 3.79 -8.74 -3.93
CA SER A 264 4.10 -7.39 -3.48
C SER A 264 3.23 -7.04 -2.27
N TYR A 265 3.83 -6.98 -1.09
CA TYR A 265 3.18 -6.58 0.14
C TYR A 265 3.31 -5.08 0.36
N PHE A 266 2.18 -4.39 0.47
CA PHE A 266 2.12 -3.01 0.94
C PHE A 266 1.69 -2.99 2.41
N ILE A 267 2.58 -2.56 3.29
CA ILE A 267 2.37 -2.47 4.73
C ILE A 267 2.01 -1.03 5.08
N LEU A 268 0.78 -0.81 5.54
CA LEU A 268 0.27 0.48 5.93
C LEU A 268 0.45 0.66 7.45
N THR A 269 1.31 1.59 7.85
CA THR A 269 1.66 1.85 9.26
C THR A 269 1.10 3.18 9.75
N ASN A 270 -0.15 3.46 9.39
CA ASN A 270 -0.82 4.72 9.65
C ASN A 270 -0.79 5.12 11.13
N ALA A 271 -0.13 6.25 11.42
CA ALA A 271 -0.13 6.89 12.74
C ALA A 271 -1.27 7.90 12.93
N GLN A 272 -1.94 8.28 11.84
CA GLN A 272 -3.13 9.13 11.80
C GLN A 272 -4.06 8.68 10.67
N ASP A 273 -5.29 9.18 10.65
CA ASP A 273 -6.26 8.78 9.64
C ASP A 273 -5.90 9.33 8.26
N TYR A 274 -5.91 8.45 7.27
CA TYR A 274 -5.67 8.78 5.89
C TYR A 274 -6.78 8.25 4.98
N SER A 275 -7.03 8.97 3.89
CA SER A 275 -8.04 8.62 2.91
C SER A 275 -7.54 8.93 1.51
N THR A 276 -7.71 7.98 0.60
CA THR A 276 -7.38 8.17 -0.82
C THR A 276 -8.52 7.69 -1.73
N GLY A 277 -8.74 8.44 -2.80
CA GLY A 277 -9.63 8.07 -3.90
C GLY A 277 -8.90 7.40 -5.07
N ALA A 278 -7.64 7.00 -4.90
CA ALA A 278 -6.87 6.40 -5.97
C ALA A 278 -7.11 4.89 -6.11
N ASP A 279 -6.74 4.36 -7.27
CA ASP A 279 -6.87 2.94 -7.59
C ASP A 279 -5.81 2.10 -6.85
N ILE A 280 -6.14 0.84 -6.58
CA ILE A 280 -5.17 -0.24 -6.34
C ILE A 280 -5.14 -1.09 -7.60
N SER A 281 -3.95 -1.36 -8.14
CA SER A 281 -3.87 -2.20 -9.33
C SER A 281 -2.64 -3.08 -9.46
N GLU A 282 -2.86 -4.26 -10.01
CA GLU A 282 -1.82 -5.13 -10.54
C GLU A 282 -1.64 -4.80 -12.03
N SER A 283 -0.78 -3.82 -12.33
CA SER A 283 -0.51 -3.38 -13.70
C SER A 283 0.54 -4.29 -14.34
N ASN A 284 0.11 -5.17 -15.24
CA ASN A 284 1.05 -5.85 -16.13
C ASN A 284 1.16 -5.06 -17.44
N GLY A 285 2.38 -4.65 -17.78
CA GLY A 285 2.68 -3.96 -19.03
C GLY A 285 2.38 -4.78 -20.28
N ASN A 286 2.11 -6.10 -20.20
CA ASN A 286 1.58 -6.85 -21.34
C ASN A 286 0.83 -8.17 -21.06
N VAL A 287 0.92 -8.90 -19.94
CA VAL A 287 0.18 -10.19 -19.84
C VAL A 287 -0.29 -10.52 -18.44
N TRP A 288 -1.58 -10.37 -18.14
CA TRP A 288 -2.11 -10.85 -16.87
C TRP A 288 -2.42 -12.36 -16.94
N THR A 289 -1.72 -13.17 -16.15
CA THR A 289 -2.18 -14.51 -15.76
C THR A 289 -2.41 -14.51 -14.26
N SER A 290 -3.48 -15.17 -13.81
CA SER A 290 -3.80 -15.40 -12.39
C SER A 290 -2.73 -16.18 -11.61
N THR A 291 -1.71 -16.64 -12.33
CA THR A 291 -0.54 -17.37 -11.85
C THR A 291 0.72 -16.52 -11.79
N SER A 292 0.71 -15.24 -12.19
CA SER A 292 1.92 -14.42 -12.24
C SER A 292 1.94 -13.35 -11.15
N GLY A 293 2.22 -13.80 -9.92
CA GLY A 293 2.39 -13.00 -8.68
C GLY A 293 1.21 -12.11 -8.31
N LYS A 294 1.21 -11.54 -7.10
CA LYS A 294 0.02 -10.89 -6.50
C LYS A 294 0.36 -9.62 -5.74
N LEU A 295 -0.60 -8.71 -5.56
CA LEU A 295 -0.52 -7.60 -4.61
C LEU A 295 -1.29 -7.95 -3.35
N ALA A 296 -0.68 -7.78 -2.19
CA ALA A 296 -1.32 -7.94 -0.88
C ALA A 296 -1.19 -6.65 -0.06
N ILE A 297 -2.14 -6.44 0.85
CA ILE A 297 -2.14 -5.28 1.75
C ILE A 297 -2.11 -5.77 3.18
N ILE A 298 -1.25 -5.16 3.99
CA ILE A 298 -1.16 -5.41 5.42
C ILE A 298 -1.46 -4.09 6.14
N MET A 299 -2.52 -4.06 6.93
CA MET A 299 -2.80 -2.95 7.83
C MET A 299 -2.14 -3.21 9.19
N ASN A 300 -1.09 -2.45 9.49
CA ASN A 300 -0.27 -2.58 10.71
C ASN A 300 -0.06 -1.23 11.40
N GLY A 301 -0.99 -0.29 11.21
CA GLY A 301 -1.00 1.02 11.86
C GLY A 301 -1.80 1.02 13.16
N THR A 302 -1.91 2.20 13.77
CA THR A 302 -2.81 2.46 14.90
C THR A 302 -4.04 3.25 14.51
N ALA A 303 -4.01 3.92 13.35
CA ALA A 303 -5.09 4.75 12.83
C ALA A 303 -5.72 4.11 11.57
N SER A 304 -6.53 4.88 10.83
CA SER A 304 -7.29 4.37 9.68
C SER A 304 -6.62 4.62 8.33
N GLN A 305 -6.76 3.69 7.39
CA GLN A 305 -6.60 3.91 5.95
C GLN A 305 -7.95 3.66 5.26
N SER A 306 -8.45 4.67 4.56
CA SER A 306 -9.67 4.54 3.73
C SER A 306 -9.32 4.58 2.25
N PHE A 307 -9.81 3.59 1.50
CA PHE A 307 -9.85 3.57 0.04
C PHE A 307 -11.29 3.84 -0.41
N THR A 308 -11.56 5.04 -0.91
CA THR A 308 -12.92 5.49 -1.21
C THR A 308 -13.39 5.12 -2.62
N ASN A 309 -12.45 4.85 -3.51
CA ASN A 309 -12.71 4.40 -4.87
C ASN A 309 -13.06 2.91 -4.92
N SER A 310 -13.80 2.50 -5.96
CA SER A 310 -14.26 1.13 -6.17
C SER A 310 -13.28 0.27 -6.98
N ARG A 311 -12.21 0.86 -7.54
CA ARG A 311 -11.20 0.12 -8.31
C ARG A 311 -10.08 -0.41 -7.43
N LEU A 312 -10.33 -1.56 -6.81
CA LEU A 312 -9.41 -2.21 -5.86
C LEU A 312 -8.90 -3.55 -6.41
N GLN A 313 -8.15 -3.50 -7.51
CA GLN A 313 -7.72 -4.68 -8.25
C GLN A 313 -6.47 -5.32 -7.64
N PHE A 314 -6.64 -6.26 -6.70
CA PHE A 314 -5.55 -7.06 -6.12
C PHE A 314 -6.02 -8.46 -5.72
N GLN A 315 -5.09 -9.43 -5.63
CA GLN A 315 -5.43 -10.84 -5.38
C GLN A 315 -4.63 -11.54 -4.27
N GLY A 316 -3.68 -10.82 -3.65
CA GLY A 316 -2.76 -11.38 -2.66
C GLY A 316 -3.33 -11.51 -1.26
N GLY A 317 -4.53 -11.01 -1.00
CA GLY A 317 -5.18 -11.03 0.30
C GLY A 317 -5.04 -9.72 1.07
N LEU A 318 -5.74 -9.68 2.20
CA LEU A 318 -5.64 -8.64 3.20
C LEU A 318 -5.21 -9.27 4.53
N GLN A 319 -4.34 -8.58 5.25
CA GLN A 319 -4.00 -8.92 6.63
C GLN A 319 -4.20 -7.69 7.52
N ILE A 320 -5.04 -7.83 8.53
CA ILE A 320 -5.34 -6.75 9.49
C ILE A 320 -4.71 -7.11 10.82
N MET A 321 -3.71 -6.34 11.23
CA MET A 321 -2.97 -6.54 12.47
C MET A 321 -3.30 -5.47 13.51
N GLY A 322 -3.52 -4.25 13.04
CA GLY A 322 -3.86 -3.09 13.87
C GLY A 322 -4.54 -2.00 13.04
N GLY A 323 -5.08 -0.98 13.71
CA GLY A 323 -5.75 0.14 13.06
C GLY A 323 -7.01 -0.30 12.30
N THR A 324 -7.44 0.54 11.34
CA THR A 324 -8.64 0.28 10.54
C THR A 324 -8.33 0.37 9.05
N LEU A 325 -8.69 -0.66 8.28
CA LEU A 325 -8.69 -0.60 6.81
C LEU A 325 -10.12 -0.51 6.30
N ARG A 326 -10.46 0.61 5.65
CA ARG A 326 -11.77 0.83 5.00
C ARG A 326 -11.64 0.71 3.48
N VAL A 327 -12.56 -0.04 2.87
CA VAL A 327 -12.63 -0.20 1.41
C VAL A 327 -14.05 -0.08 0.89
N ASN A 328 -14.22 0.27 -0.37
CA ASN A 328 -15.53 0.26 -1.00
C ASN A 328 -15.95 -1.17 -1.36
N PHE A 329 -17.11 -1.59 -0.84
CA PHE A 329 -17.65 -2.94 -1.03
C PHE A 329 -18.45 -3.09 -2.33
N ASN A 330 -18.70 -2.00 -3.06
CA ASN A 330 -19.27 -2.08 -4.39
C ASN A 330 -18.24 -2.56 -5.43
N GLN A 331 -18.28 -3.86 -5.65
CA GLN A 331 -17.43 -4.61 -6.56
C GLN A 331 -18.08 -4.74 -7.95
N ASN A 332 -18.23 -3.64 -8.69
CA ASN A 332 -18.74 -3.71 -10.07
C ASN A 332 -17.70 -4.36 -10.99
N GLY A 333 -18.11 -5.37 -11.77
CA GLY A 333 -17.20 -6.09 -12.68
C GLY A 333 -16.45 -5.19 -13.67
N SER A 334 -17.03 -4.06 -14.09
CA SER A 334 -16.36 -3.07 -14.95
C SER A 334 -15.14 -2.38 -14.31
N TYR A 335 -15.02 -2.45 -12.98
CA TYR A 335 -13.86 -1.96 -12.25
C TYR A 335 -12.71 -2.96 -12.24
N TYR A 336 -12.92 -4.19 -12.70
CA TYR A 336 -11.95 -5.28 -12.67
C TYR A 336 -11.65 -5.76 -14.09
N ASN A 337 -10.63 -5.17 -14.71
CA ASN A 337 -10.22 -5.47 -16.08
C ASN A 337 -8.72 -5.76 -16.08
N TYR A 338 -8.34 -6.78 -16.84
CA TYR A 338 -6.97 -7.23 -17.01
C TYR A 338 -6.50 -6.95 -18.44
N LYS A 339 -5.20 -6.71 -18.63
CA LYS A 339 -4.63 -6.65 -19.98
C LYS A 339 -4.10 -8.01 -20.37
N ARG A 340 -4.57 -8.53 -21.51
CA ARG A 340 -4.04 -9.75 -22.13
C ARG A 340 -2.71 -9.49 -22.85
N ASP A 341 -2.65 -8.34 -23.51
CA ASP A 341 -1.56 -7.78 -24.32
C ASP A 341 -1.74 -6.25 -24.35
N ALA A 342 -0.82 -5.54 -25.02
CA ALA A 342 -0.88 -4.09 -25.17
C ALA A 342 -2.21 -3.58 -25.77
N ALA A 343 -2.95 -4.43 -26.49
CA ALA A 343 -4.11 -4.07 -27.29
C ALA A 343 -5.45 -4.64 -26.78
N LYS A 344 -5.47 -5.67 -25.92
CA LYS A 344 -6.73 -6.32 -25.48
C LYS A 344 -6.92 -6.33 -23.97
N LEU A 345 -8.05 -5.75 -23.54
CA LEU A 345 -8.58 -5.88 -22.19
C LEU A 345 -9.45 -7.15 -22.07
N ILE A 346 -9.35 -7.81 -20.92
CA ILE A 346 -10.20 -8.91 -20.48
C ILE A 346 -10.91 -8.43 -19.21
N ASP A 347 -12.22 -8.25 -19.28
CA ASP A 347 -13.02 -7.87 -18.13
C ASP A 347 -13.28 -9.07 -17.22
N VAL A 348 -13.49 -8.84 -15.93
CA VAL A 348 -14.01 -9.88 -15.03
C VAL A 348 -15.29 -10.43 -15.60
N THR A 349 -15.26 -11.73 -15.89
CA THR A 349 -16.42 -12.44 -16.41
C THR A 349 -17.25 -12.94 -15.24
N PHE A 350 -18.56 -12.83 -15.39
CA PHE A 350 -19.50 -13.51 -14.51
C PHE A 350 -19.86 -14.86 -15.15
N VAL A 351 -19.52 -15.95 -14.45
CA VAL A 351 -19.75 -17.32 -14.91
C VAL A 351 -20.99 -17.85 -14.21
N THR A 352 -22.00 -18.24 -14.99
CA THR A 352 -23.20 -18.90 -14.47
C THR A 352 -22.97 -20.41 -14.44
N GLN A 353 -23.04 -21.02 -13.26
CA GLN A 353 -23.04 -22.48 -13.13
C GLN A 353 -24.34 -23.09 -13.68
N ASP A 354 -24.26 -24.32 -14.18
CA ASP A 354 -25.45 -25.16 -14.39
C ASP A 354 -26.19 -25.29 -13.04
N GLY A 355 -27.39 -24.72 -12.96
CA GLY A 355 -28.12 -24.56 -11.69
C GLY A 355 -28.36 -23.11 -11.24
N GLY A 356 -27.80 -22.13 -11.96
CA GLY A 356 -28.26 -20.73 -11.96
C GLY A 356 -27.50 -19.73 -11.10
N SER A 357 -26.47 -20.13 -10.35
CA SER A 357 -25.64 -19.20 -9.56
C SER A 357 -24.61 -18.51 -10.46
N THR A 358 -24.60 -17.18 -10.45
CA THR A 358 -23.63 -16.35 -11.17
C THR A 358 -22.48 -15.98 -10.24
N ARG A 359 -21.25 -16.36 -10.59
CA ARG A 359 -20.03 -16.13 -9.80
C ARG A 359 -19.05 -15.23 -10.55
N THR A 360 -18.29 -14.39 -9.86
CA THR A 360 -17.22 -13.61 -10.51
C THR A 360 -16.02 -14.51 -10.84
N ALA A 361 -15.19 -14.08 -11.77
CA ALA A 361 -13.89 -14.68 -12.06
C ALA A 361 -12.74 -14.12 -11.19
N PHE A 362 -13.05 -13.54 -10.03
CA PHE A 362 -12.08 -12.75 -9.24
C PHE A 362 -12.24 -12.96 -7.75
N SER A 363 -11.12 -12.99 -7.02
CA SER A 363 -11.08 -12.98 -5.56
C SER A 363 -9.92 -12.10 -5.11
N HIS A 364 -10.09 -11.38 -4.00
CA HIS A 364 -9.00 -10.59 -3.41
C HIS A 364 -7.98 -11.43 -2.64
N GLY A 365 -8.11 -12.75 -2.62
CA GLY A 365 -7.32 -13.66 -1.78
C GLY A 365 -7.97 -13.87 -0.41
N ASN A 366 -7.18 -14.28 0.59
CA ASN A 366 -7.70 -14.49 1.95
C ASN A 366 -7.80 -13.17 2.72
N LEU A 367 -8.77 -13.08 3.64
CA LEU A 367 -8.79 -12.10 4.72
C LEU A 367 -8.19 -12.73 5.97
N GLN A 368 -7.10 -12.16 6.50
CA GLN A 368 -6.50 -12.55 7.77
C GLN A 368 -6.77 -11.47 8.81
N MET A 369 -7.52 -11.82 9.85
CA MET A 369 -7.84 -10.94 10.97
C MET A 369 -6.98 -11.33 12.18
N LEU A 370 -5.90 -10.61 12.38
CA LEU A 370 -4.99 -10.78 13.52
C LEU A 370 -5.25 -9.77 14.64
N GLY A 371 -5.92 -8.66 14.31
CA GLY A 371 -6.36 -7.59 15.19
C GLY A 371 -7.07 -6.51 14.38
N GLY A 372 -7.14 -5.28 14.91
CA GLY A 372 -7.67 -4.11 14.20
C GLY A 372 -9.10 -4.28 13.66
N THR A 373 -9.40 -3.51 12.61
CA THR A 373 -10.71 -3.48 11.96
C THR A 373 -10.60 -3.53 10.44
N PHE A 374 -11.35 -4.42 9.79
CA PHE A 374 -11.66 -4.34 8.36
C PHE A 374 -13.07 -3.80 8.18
N ALA A 375 -13.27 -2.82 7.32
CA ALA A 375 -14.56 -2.14 7.25
C ALA A 375 -14.94 -1.67 5.85
N SER A 376 -16.23 -1.50 5.63
CA SER A 376 -16.74 -0.74 4.48
C SER A 376 -16.46 0.77 4.64
N THR A 377 -16.23 1.46 3.53
CA THR A 377 -16.04 2.93 3.51
C THR A 377 -17.28 3.67 3.98
N GLU A 378 -17.13 4.51 5.00
CA GLU A 378 -18.20 5.36 5.54
C GLU A 378 -18.75 6.32 4.48
N GLY A 379 -20.06 6.57 4.51
CA GLY A 379 -20.70 7.56 3.63
C GLY A 379 -20.72 7.21 2.13
N SER A 380 -20.22 6.04 1.72
CA SER A 380 -20.37 5.57 0.34
C SER A 380 -21.86 5.40 0.02
N SER A 381 -22.34 6.01 -1.06
CA SER A 381 -23.72 5.78 -1.55
C SER A 381 -23.91 4.40 -2.17
N SER A 382 -22.83 3.62 -2.25
CA SER A 382 -22.79 2.33 -2.89
C SER A 382 -22.55 1.21 -1.88
N TYR A 383 -23.32 0.14 -2.03
CA TYR A 383 -23.33 -1.05 -1.19
C TYR A 383 -22.99 -2.27 -2.04
N GLY A 384 -22.41 -3.29 -1.43
CA GLY A 384 -22.11 -4.52 -2.15
C GLY A 384 -21.46 -5.61 -1.31
N ALA A 385 -20.96 -6.63 -1.99
CA ALA A 385 -20.23 -7.71 -1.36
C ALA A 385 -18.74 -7.60 -1.67
N PHE A 386 -17.89 -7.65 -0.65
CA PHE A 386 -16.44 -7.73 -0.83
C PHE A 386 -15.98 -9.18 -0.76
N ARG A 387 -15.35 -9.66 -1.84
CA ARG A 387 -15.06 -11.08 -2.03
C ARG A 387 -13.67 -11.48 -1.55
N PHE A 388 -13.60 -12.53 -0.75
CA PHE A 388 -12.37 -13.22 -0.35
C PHE A 388 -12.47 -14.71 -0.69
N THR A 389 -11.34 -15.41 -0.70
CA THR A 389 -11.32 -16.87 -0.85
C THR A 389 -11.71 -17.54 0.47
N ASN A 390 -11.08 -17.11 1.57
CA ASN A 390 -11.33 -17.60 2.93
C ASN A 390 -11.14 -16.47 3.95
N ILE A 391 -11.61 -16.70 5.18
CA ILE A 391 -11.28 -15.88 6.34
C ILE A 391 -10.50 -16.71 7.37
N ILE A 392 -9.40 -16.13 7.85
CA ILE A 392 -8.55 -16.69 8.90
C ILE A 392 -8.62 -15.72 10.08
N TYR A 393 -9.28 -16.12 11.16
CA TYR A 393 -9.60 -15.27 12.29
C TYR A 393 -8.79 -15.63 13.54
N THR A 394 -8.12 -14.63 14.12
CA THR A 394 -7.47 -14.69 15.43
C THR A 394 -8.09 -13.67 16.38
N SER A 395 -8.18 -12.41 15.95
CA SER A 395 -8.82 -11.33 16.70
C SER A 395 -9.17 -10.15 15.79
N GLY A 396 -9.84 -9.12 16.33
CA GLY A 396 -10.26 -7.92 15.60
C GLY A 396 -11.73 -7.93 15.20
N THR A 397 -12.14 -6.93 14.42
CA THR A 397 -13.55 -6.66 14.09
C THR A 397 -13.75 -6.46 12.59
N VAL A 398 -14.87 -6.95 12.05
CA VAL A 398 -15.35 -6.57 10.72
C VAL A 398 -16.52 -5.58 10.87
N SER A 399 -16.41 -4.37 10.32
CA SER A 399 -17.51 -3.42 10.31
C SER A 399 -18.25 -3.42 8.97
N LEU A 400 -19.57 -3.58 9.00
CA LEU A 400 -20.44 -3.59 7.83
C LEU A 400 -21.56 -2.58 7.99
N ARG A 401 -21.91 -1.87 6.92
CA ARG A 401 -23.08 -0.97 6.89
C ARG A 401 -24.33 -1.75 6.49
N LEU A 402 -25.38 -1.70 7.31
CA LEU A 402 -26.62 -2.45 7.12
C LEU A 402 -27.83 -1.51 7.22
N GLU A 403 -27.96 -0.55 6.32
CA GLU A 403 -29.01 0.49 6.38
C GLU A 403 -30.41 -0.06 6.05
N SER A 404 -30.51 -1.03 5.14
CA SER A 404 -31.77 -1.69 4.79
C SER A 404 -31.53 -2.99 4.00
N ALA A 405 -32.59 -3.74 3.71
CA ALA A 405 -32.53 -4.94 2.89
C ALA A 405 -31.94 -4.74 1.48
N THR A 406 -31.95 -3.51 0.94
CA THR A 406 -31.37 -3.17 -0.37
C THR A 406 -30.11 -2.33 -0.28
N GLN A 407 -29.71 -1.91 0.93
CA GLN A 407 -28.56 -1.05 1.20
C GLN A 407 -27.75 -1.65 2.34
N MET A 408 -27.07 -2.76 2.04
CA MET A 408 -26.22 -3.45 2.99
C MET A 408 -24.93 -3.95 2.36
N ASP A 409 -23.85 -3.89 3.13
CA ASP A 409 -22.57 -4.48 2.79
C ASP A 409 -22.44 -5.89 3.35
N SER A 410 -21.74 -6.76 2.62
CA SER A 410 -21.52 -8.16 3.02
C SER A 410 -20.16 -8.66 2.59
N LEU A 411 -19.77 -9.83 3.11
CA LEU A 411 -18.62 -10.58 2.64
C LEU A 411 -19.08 -11.74 1.74
N ASP A 412 -18.29 -12.02 0.70
CA ASP A 412 -18.55 -13.14 -0.20
C ASP A 412 -17.36 -14.10 -0.20
N LEU A 413 -17.59 -15.34 0.22
CA LEU A 413 -16.62 -16.43 0.24
C LEU A 413 -16.99 -17.56 -0.73
N THR A 414 -17.98 -17.33 -1.60
CA THR A 414 -18.41 -18.35 -2.55
C THR A 414 -17.31 -18.67 -3.55
N SER A 415 -17.34 -19.88 -4.11
CA SER A 415 -16.42 -20.27 -5.19
C SER A 415 -16.43 -19.26 -6.33
N TYR A 416 -15.29 -19.19 -6.99
CA TYR A 416 -15.06 -18.29 -8.11
C TYR A 416 -14.34 -19.03 -9.22
N TYR A 417 -14.39 -18.48 -10.42
CA TYR A 417 -13.77 -19.10 -11.57
C TYR A 417 -12.46 -18.43 -11.92
N ASN A 418 -11.37 -19.17 -11.86
CA ASN A 418 -10.12 -18.66 -12.38
C ASN A 418 -10.10 -18.81 -13.90
N ARG A 419 -9.76 -17.74 -14.61
CA ARG A 419 -9.55 -17.79 -16.05
C ARG A 419 -8.18 -18.40 -16.33
N VAL A 420 -8.15 -19.50 -17.07
CA VAL A 420 -6.93 -20.16 -17.53
C VAL A 420 -6.85 -20.02 -19.04
N ALA A 421 -5.81 -19.33 -19.52
CA ALA A 421 -5.51 -19.21 -20.94
C ALA A 421 -4.38 -20.16 -21.31
N ASP A 422 -4.64 -21.06 -22.25
CA ASP A 422 -3.64 -21.88 -22.91
C ASP A 422 -3.34 -21.28 -24.29
N THR A 423 -2.06 -20.97 -24.52
CA THR A 423 -1.55 -20.40 -25.77
C THR A 423 -0.58 -21.34 -26.49
N THR A 424 -0.39 -22.57 -25.99
CA THR A 424 0.58 -23.54 -26.52
C THR A 424 0.29 -23.98 -27.96
N THR A 425 -0.94 -23.81 -28.43
CA THR A 425 -1.41 -24.20 -29.77
C THR A 425 -1.35 -23.06 -30.80
N GLY A 426 -0.97 -21.85 -30.41
CA GLY A 426 -1.03 -20.65 -31.27
C GLY A 426 -2.43 -20.03 -31.39
N GLU A 427 -3.47 -20.68 -30.87
CA GLU A 427 -4.80 -20.12 -30.64
C GLU A 427 -5.07 -20.05 -29.13
N GLU A 428 -5.72 -18.99 -28.66
CA GLU A 428 -6.05 -18.84 -27.24
C GLU A 428 -7.26 -19.71 -26.89
N VAL A 429 -7.03 -20.80 -26.17
CA VAL A 429 -8.10 -21.60 -25.57
C VAL A 429 -8.31 -21.11 -24.13
N VAL A 430 -9.51 -20.59 -23.86
CA VAL A 430 -9.88 -20.11 -22.52
C VAL A 430 -10.70 -21.19 -21.81
N THR A 431 -10.20 -21.65 -20.67
CA THR A 431 -10.98 -22.47 -19.74
C THR A 431 -11.21 -21.70 -18.45
N TYR A 432 -12.25 -22.09 -17.71
CA TYR A 432 -12.56 -21.52 -16.40
C TYR A 432 -12.46 -22.65 -15.38
N GLU A 433 -11.51 -22.55 -14.47
CA GLU A 433 -11.29 -23.52 -13.41
C GLU A 433 -11.98 -23.05 -12.14
N LEU A 434 -12.79 -23.91 -11.53
CA LEU A 434 -13.43 -23.60 -10.26
C LEU A 434 -12.36 -23.56 -9.16
N VAL A 435 -12.29 -22.44 -8.45
CA VAL A 435 -11.50 -22.32 -7.23
C VAL A 435 -12.44 -22.42 -6.04
N GLU A 436 -12.22 -23.45 -5.25
CA GLU A 436 -12.93 -23.68 -4.00
C GLU A 436 -12.51 -22.66 -2.94
N GLY A 437 -13.49 -21.99 -2.34
CA GLY A 437 -13.33 -21.11 -1.19
C GLY A 437 -14.37 -21.46 -0.11
N GLY A 438 -14.63 -20.50 0.79
CA GLY A 438 -15.79 -20.55 1.67
C GLY A 438 -15.50 -20.82 3.14
N ALA A 439 -14.24 -21.05 3.52
CA ALA A 439 -13.92 -21.40 4.89
C ALA A 439 -13.76 -20.15 5.77
N ILE A 440 -14.35 -20.20 6.97
CA ILE A 440 -13.97 -19.36 8.11
C ILE A 440 -13.24 -20.26 9.09
N SER A 441 -11.96 -19.95 9.33
CA SER A 441 -11.10 -20.71 10.23
C SER A 441 -10.70 -19.85 11.42
N PHE A 442 -10.63 -20.48 12.59
CA PHE A 442 -10.24 -19.83 13.84
C PHE A 442 -8.86 -20.34 14.26
N ALA A 443 -7.95 -19.43 14.58
CA ALA A 443 -6.68 -19.79 15.20
C ALA A 443 -6.93 -20.42 16.58
N GLU A 444 -5.98 -21.23 17.06
CA GLU A 444 -6.06 -21.79 18.41
C GLU A 444 -6.17 -20.68 19.45
N GLY A 445 -7.18 -20.77 20.32
CA GLY A 445 -7.45 -19.76 21.35
C GLY A 445 -8.09 -18.46 20.84
N ALA A 446 -8.48 -18.37 19.56
CA ALA A 446 -9.24 -17.25 19.04
C ALA A 446 -10.59 -17.10 19.77
N GLY A 447 -11.00 -15.85 19.99
CA GLY A 447 -12.31 -15.52 20.53
C GLY A 447 -13.43 -15.67 19.49
N LYS A 448 -14.58 -15.06 19.78
CA LYS A 448 -15.67 -14.94 18.82
C LYS A 448 -15.27 -14.01 17.67
N PHE A 449 -15.68 -14.36 16.46
CA PHE A 449 -15.57 -13.47 15.31
C PHE A 449 -16.47 -12.26 15.52
N SER A 450 -15.86 -11.09 15.69
CA SER A 450 -16.58 -9.86 16.04
C SER A 450 -16.99 -9.06 14.80
N PHE A 451 -18.26 -8.66 14.76
CA PHE A 451 -18.81 -7.69 13.83
C PHE A 451 -19.12 -6.37 14.52
N ASN A 452 -19.10 -5.28 13.74
CA ASN A 452 -19.71 -4.01 14.11
C ASN A 452 -20.66 -3.57 12.99
N PHE A 453 -21.95 -3.68 13.22
CA PHE A 453 -22.96 -3.24 12.26
C PHE A 453 -23.24 -1.75 12.44
N GLU A 454 -23.07 -1.01 11.36
CA GLU A 454 -23.29 0.43 11.24
C GLU A 454 -24.58 0.68 10.44
N GLY A 455 -25.22 1.83 10.64
CA GLY A 455 -26.44 2.24 9.93
C GLY A 455 -27.73 2.06 10.74
N ASP A 456 -28.88 2.21 10.09
CA ASP A 456 -30.19 1.91 10.69
C ASP A 456 -30.39 0.39 10.80
N LEU A 457 -30.30 -0.13 12.02
CA LEU A 457 -30.46 -1.56 12.30
C LEU A 457 -31.90 -1.96 12.68
N THR A 458 -32.85 -1.02 12.71
CA THR A 458 -34.21 -1.29 13.20
C THR A 458 -34.97 -2.29 12.35
N TRP A 459 -34.67 -2.38 11.06
CA TRP A 459 -35.25 -3.38 10.14
C TRP A 459 -34.79 -4.82 10.42
N LEU A 460 -33.77 -5.01 11.27
CA LEU A 460 -33.28 -6.32 11.70
C LEU A 460 -33.88 -6.78 13.03
N ILE A 461 -34.74 -5.97 13.66
CA ILE A 461 -35.37 -6.33 14.93
C ILE A 461 -36.42 -7.42 14.67
N ASP A 462 -36.21 -8.58 15.28
CA ASP A 462 -37.21 -9.62 15.41
C ASP A 462 -37.99 -9.36 16.69
N SER A 463 -39.25 -8.96 16.53
CA SER A 463 -40.20 -8.70 17.61
C SER A 463 -40.73 -9.97 18.30
N GLU A 464 -40.28 -11.16 17.88
CA GLU A 464 -40.69 -12.47 18.39
C GLU A 464 -42.21 -12.75 18.29
N ASP A 465 -42.94 -11.93 17.53
CA ASP A 465 -44.39 -12.05 17.28
C ASP A 465 -44.70 -12.88 16.01
N GLY A 466 -43.65 -13.41 15.37
CA GLY A 466 -43.74 -14.19 14.14
C GLY A 466 -43.90 -13.36 12.86
N SER A 467 -43.76 -12.03 12.94
CA SER A 467 -43.84 -11.15 11.76
C SER A 467 -42.52 -10.96 11.02
N PHE A 468 -41.39 -11.36 11.64
CA PHE A 468 -40.06 -11.22 11.06
C PHE A 468 -39.79 -12.28 9.97
N ASP A 469 -39.80 -11.88 8.70
CA ASP A 469 -39.66 -12.77 7.54
C ASP A 469 -38.50 -12.37 6.59
N ILE A 470 -37.38 -11.94 7.17
CA ILE A 470 -36.18 -11.68 6.37
C ILE A 470 -35.42 -13.00 6.19
N ASN A 471 -35.28 -13.44 4.93
CA ASN A 471 -34.69 -14.73 4.56
C ASN A 471 -35.30 -15.92 5.35
N GLY A 472 -36.64 -15.97 5.43
CA GLY A 472 -37.34 -17.03 6.17
C GLY A 472 -37.12 -16.96 7.69
N GLY A 473 -36.94 -15.74 8.22
CA GLY A 473 -36.74 -15.47 9.64
C GLY A 473 -35.28 -15.58 10.13
N LEU A 474 -34.33 -15.87 9.25
CA LEU A 474 -32.90 -15.96 9.59
C LEU A 474 -32.24 -14.59 9.77
N GLY A 475 -32.81 -13.53 9.17
CA GLY A 475 -32.26 -12.18 9.18
C GLY A 475 -31.44 -11.84 7.94
N ALA A 476 -30.60 -10.82 8.01
CA ALA A 476 -29.78 -10.38 6.89
C ALA A 476 -28.55 -11.27 6.69
N LYS A 477 -28.28 -11.65 5.44
CA LYS A 477 -27.11 -12.44 5.07
C LYS A 477 -25.86 -11.55 5.00
N ILE A 478 -24.96 -11.69 5.96
CA ILE A 478 -23.75 -10.85 6.09
C ILE A 478 -22.49 -11.52 5.55
N VAL A 479 -22.48 -12.85 5.43
CA VAL A 479 -21.44 -13.62 4.75
C VAL A 479 -22.08 -14.67 3.87
N ALA A 480 -21.69 -14.76 2.60
CA ALA A 480 -22.13 -15.80 1.67
C ALA A 480 -21.04 -16.87 1.47
N TRP A 481 -21.43 -18.14 1.36
CA TRP A 481 -20.54 -19.25 1.01
C TRP A 481 -21.29 -20.33 0.22
N ASP A 482 -20.56 -21.30 -0.35
CA ASP A 482 -21.19 -22.44 -1.02
C ASP A 482 -21.76 -23.45 -0.02
N SER A 483 -22.71 -24.26 -0.48
CA SER A 483 -23.39 -25.26 0.37
C SER A 483 -22.38 -26.15 1.11
N GLY A 484 -22.61 -26.33 2.41
CA GLY A 484 -21.81 -27.19 3.27
C GLY A 484 -20.52 -26.56 3.82
N LYS A 485 -20.17 -25.33 3.42
CA LYS A 485 -18.97 -24.63 3.90
C LYS A 485 -19.12 -24.07 5.33
N GLY A 486 -20.34 -23.96 5.83
CA GLY A 486 -20.62 -23.60 7.23
C GLY A 486 -20.43 -24.73 8.24
N ALA A 487 -20.02 -25.94 7.81
CA ALA A 487 -19.88 -27.09 8.69
C ALA A 487 -18.87 -26.82 9.82
N GLY A 488 -19.29 -27.03 11.07
CA GLY A 488 -18.47 -26.76 12.26
C GLY A 488 -18.59 -25.34 12.82
N LEU A 489 -19.36 -24.46 12.17
CA LEU A 489 -19.73 -23.16 12.71
C LEU A 489 -21.07 -23.23 13.47
N SER A 490 -21.22 -22.32 14.42
CA SER A 490 -22.43 -22.10 15.21
C SER A 490 -22.59 -20.60 15.47
N GLY A 491 -23.80 -20.16 15.83
CA GLY A 491 -24.05 -18.76 16.19
C GLY A 491 -23.14 -18.26 17.33
N ASP A 492 -22.73 -19.16 18.23
CA ASP A 492 -21.83 -18.85 19.34
C ASP A 492 -20.41 -18.47 18.91
N ASN A 493 -20.00 -18.80 17.68
CA ASN A 493 -18.72 -18.39 17.13
C ASN A 493 -18.68 -16.90 16.76
N PHE A 494 -19.81 -16.20 16.80
CA PHE A 494 -19.95 -14.82 16.34
C PHE A 494 -20.46 -13.89 17.44
N SER A 495 -20.09 -12.62 17.35
CA SER A 495 -20.59 -11.54 18.20
C SER A 495 -20.74 -10.25 17.41
N ALA A 496 -21.60 -9.34 17.86
CA ALA A 496 -21.68 -7.99 17.33
C ALA A 496 -21.99 -6.96 18.40
N ASN A 497 -21.98 -5.68 18.02
CA ASN A 497 -22.42 -4.56 18.84
C ASN A 497 -23.89 -4.71 19.28
N ILE A 498 -24.17 -4.29 20.50
CA ILE A 498 -25.52 -4.01 21.00
C ILE A 498 -25.89 -2.60 20.52
N PHE A 499 -27.15 -2.38 20.15
CA PHE A 499 -27.65 -1.03 19.88
C PHE A 499 -28.94 -0.78 20.64
N GLU A 500 -29.25 0.49 20.88
CA GLU A 500 -30.47 0.92 21.55
C GLU A 500 -31.44 1.53 20.53
N SER A 501 -32.72 1.17 20.63
CA SER A 501 -33.79 1.78 19.83
C SER A 501 -35.08 1.82 20.63
N ALA A 502 -35.81 2.94 20.54
CA ALA A 502 -37.07 3.16 21.25
C ALA A 502 -37.03 2.92 22.78
N GLY A 503 -35.85 2.94 23.40
CA GLY A 503 -35.67 2.70 24.85
C GLY A 503 -35.23 1.28 25.22
N ASP A 504 -35.23 0.36 24.26
CA ASP A 504 -34.81 -1.03 24.45
C ASP A 504 -33.41 -1.26 23.89
N ALA A 505 -32.65 -2.13 24.54
CA ALA A 505 -31.37 -2.61 24.03
C ALA A 505 -31.57 -3.89 23.23
N TYR A 506 -30.92 -4.00 22.08
CA TYR A 506 -31.01 -5.15 21.19
C TYR A 506 -29.64 -5.81 21.00
N ARG A 507 -29.61 -7.14 21.08
CA ARG A 507 -28.40 -7.93 20.82
C ARG A 507 -28.52 -8.70 19.52
N ALA A 508 -27.40 -8.89 18.83
CA ALA A 508 -27.35 -9.70 17.63
C ALA A 508 -27.53 -11.19 17.96
N GLU A 509 -28.31 -11.87 17.12
CA GLU A 509 -28.45 -13.32 17.06
C GLU A 509 -28.03 -13.81 15.68
N PHE A 510 -27.18 -14.84 15.66
CA PHE A 510 -26.59 -15.36 14.44
C PHE A 510 -27.18 -16.73 14.08
N ALA A 511 -27.51 -16.88 12.80
CA ALA A 511 -27.93 -18.16 12.23
C ALA A 511 -26.96 -18.62 11.15
N ILE A 512 -26.64 -19.91 11.16
CA ILE A 512 -25.81 -20.57 10.15
C ILE A 512 -26.76 -21.26 9.17
N GLY A 513 -26.85 -20.73 7.96
CA GLY A 513 -27.52 -21.39 6.85
C GLY A 513 -26.53 -22.20 6.02
N ASP A 514 -27.06 -23.05 5.14
CA ASP A 514 -26.24 -23.83 4.20
C ASP A 514 -25.41 -22.92 3.28
N ASP A 515 -25.90 -21.71 3.00
CA ASP A 515 -25.35 -20.77 2.02
C ASP A 515 -24.82 -19.46 2.62
N GLY A 516 -24.82 -19.31 3.95
CA GLY A 516 -24.27 -18.11 4.57
C GLY A 516 -24.48 -17.96 6.08
N LEU A 517 -23.85 -16.91 6.62
CA LEU A 517 -24.07 -16.40 7.97
C LEU A 517 -25.13 -15.30 7.92
N TYR A 518 -26.12 -15.41 8.79
CA TYR A 518 -27.22 -14.49 8.90
C TYR A 518 -27.24 -13.83 10.28
N VAL A 519 -27.76 -12.59 10.34
CA VAL A 519 -27.93 -11.85 11.58
C VAL A 519 -29.31 -11.20 11.68
N LYS A 520 -29.88 -11.28 12.86
CA LYS A 520 -31.03 -10.47 13.30
C LYS A 520 -30.74 -9.91 14.69
N TYR A 521 -31.61 -9.03 15.17
CA TYR A 521 -31.53 -8.45 16.49
C TYR A 521 -32.75 -8.78 17.32
N VAL A 522 -32.52 -9.18 18.57
CA VAL A 522 -33.57 -9.52 19.53
C VAL A 522 -33.42 -8.67 20.79
N ALA A 523 -34.54 -8.35 21.44
CA ALA A 523 -34.54 -7.55 22.65
C ALA A 523 -33.69 -8.21 23.75
N VAL A 524 -32.88 -7.41 24.43
CA VAL A 524 -32.20 -7.82 25.66
C VAL A 524 -33.23 -7.76 26.79
N PRO A 525 -33.49 -8.87 27.51
CA PRO A 525 -34.46 -8.86 28.59
C PRO A 525 -34.15 -7.76 29.61
N GLU A 526 -35.15 -6.97 29.99
CA GLU A 526 -34.92 -5.90 30.95
C GLU A 526 -34.51 -6.49 32.31
N ALA A 527 -33.71 -5.74 33.08
CA ALA A 527 -33.32 -6.17 34.42
C ALA A 527 -34.54 -6.45 35.34
N ALA A 528 -35.65 -5.73 35.12
CA ALA A 528 -36.90 -5.94 35.84
C ALA A 528 -37.58 -7.26 35.47
N GLU A 529 -37.54 -7.67 34.21
CA GLU A 529 -38.08 -8.96 33.74
C GLU A 529 -37.26 -10.13 34.29
N VAL A 530 -35.93 -10.01 34.25
CA VAL A 530 -35.02 -11.00 34.86
C VAL A 530 -35.28 -11.09 36.37
N ALA A 531 -35.44 -9.96 37.05
CA ALA A 531 -35.76 -9.93 38.47
C ALA A 531 -37.14 -10.54 38.78
N ALA A 532 -38.14 -10.33 37.92
CA ALA A 532 -39.47 -10.93 38.07
C ALA A 532 -39.43 -12.46 37.89
N ILE A 533 -38.67 -12.96 36.91
CA ILE A 533 -38.46 -14.41 36.69
C ILE A 533 -37.75 -15.03 37.90
N LEU A 534 -36.67 -14.43 38.36
CA LEU A 534 -35.94 -14.89 39.55
C LEU A 534 -36.82 -14.83 40.81
N GLY A 535 -37.64 -13.78 40.94
CA GLY A 535 -38.62 -13.64 42.02
C GLY A 535 -39.69 -14.74 41.99
N ALA A 536 -40.22 -15.07 40.81
CA ALA A 536 -41.19 -16.15 40.63
C ALA A 536 -40.59 -17.54 40.94
N LEU A 537 -39.36 -17.80 40.51
CA LEU A 537 -38.64 -19.03 40.83
C LEU A 537 -38.35 -19.15 42.33
N ALA A 538 -37.95 -18.06 42.98
CA ALA A 538 -37.75 -18.01 44.43
C ALA A 538 -39.06 -18.30 45.19
N LEU A 539 -40.19 -17.77 44.72
CA LEU A 539 -41.51 -18.01 45.30
C LEU A 539 -41.95 -19.48 45.13
N ALA A 540 -41.72 -20.06 43.95
CA ALA A 540 -42.01 -21.47 43.67
C ALA A 540 -41.16 -22.40 44.55
N ALA A 541 -39.86 -22.11 44.71
CA ALA A 541 -38.97 -22.86 45.60
C ALA A 541 -39.41 -22.75 47.07
N ALA A 542 -39.83 -21.56 47.52
CA ALA A 542 -40.36 -21.35 48.87
C ALA A 542 -41.67 -22.13 49.10
N ALA A 543 -42.57 -22.16 48.11
CA ALA A 543 -43.82 -22.91 48.16
C ALA A 543 -43.59 -24.43 48.22
N LEU A 544 -42.67 -24.96 47.40
CA LEU A 544 -42.27 -26.37 47.43
C LEU A 544 -41.62 -26.76 48.77
N ARG A 545 -40.76 -25.90 49.32
CA ARG A 545 -40.15 -26.13 50.64
C ARG A 545 -41.18 -26.13 51.78
N ARG A 546 -42.23 -25.30 51.68
CA ARG A 546 -43.33 -25.27 52.65
C ARG A 546 -44.19 -26.54 52.55
N ARG A 547 -44.41 -27.05 51.33
CA ARG A 547 -45.17 -28.27 51.09
C ARG A 547 -44.44 -29.54 51.54
N ASN A 548 -43.11 -29.54 51.53
CA ASN A 548 -42.29 -30.66 52.01
C ASN A 548 -42.00 -30.62 53.53
N ARG A 549 -42.47 -29.58 54.25
CA ARG A 549 -42.34 -29.45 55.71
C ARG A 549 -43.65 -29.75 56.47
N ASN A 550 -44.75 -29.94 55.75
CA ASN A 550 -45.99 -30.52 56.23
C ASN A 550 -46.07 -31.97 55.77
#